data_AF-A0A811ULX1-F1
#
_entry.id   AF-A0A811ULX1-F1
#
_cell.length_a   1.000
_cell.length_b   1.000
_cell.length_c   1.000
_cell.angle_alpha   90.00
_cell.angle_beta   90.00
_cell.angle_gamma   90.00
#
_symmetry.space_group_name_H-M   'P 1'
#
loop_
_entity.id
_entity.type
_entity.pdbx_description
1 polymer ?
#
loop_
_entity_poly.entity_id
_entity_poly.type
_entity_poly.pdbx_seq_one_letter_code
_entity_poly.pdbx_strand_id
1 'polypeptide(L)'
;MESEKGQFEFLPNYGNNKQTVSAFIQRERSRTVRFKIRPTQVGAIDLKISAVSFLASDVIIKKLKVVYEGTTVWNNEDFFISGEESKIYRLSIPLNIVLGSEHIEISVMDFIMGSMLNLINSGENLDNLIHTPYGCGEQNMFTMVPNLMVLKYLQSTDNANKALNKALNNSYLDFF
;
A
#
# COMPACT_ATOMS: atom_id res chain seq x y z
N MET A 1 23.94 -13.64 -5.59
CA MET A 1 22.49 -13.38 -5.43
C MET A 1 21.76 -14.71 -5.42
N GLU A 2 20.79 -14.86 -4.53
CA GLU A 2 20.03 -16.10 -4.33
C GLU A 2 18.54 -15.83 -4.59
N SER A 3 17.87 -16.78 -5.26
CA SER A 3 16.43 -16.80 -5.49
C SER A 3 15.83 -17.84 -4.55
N GLU A 4 14.94 -17.39 -3.65
CA GLU A 4 14.18 -18.29 -2.79
C GLU A 4 12.92 -18.75 -3.52
N LYS A 5 12.60 -20.04 -3.42
CA LYS A 5 11.30 -20.61 -3.87
C LYS A 5 10.92 -20.33 -5.33
N GLY A 6 11.88 -20.05 -6.22
CA GLY A 6 11.61 -19.82 -7.64
C GLY A 6 10.88 -18.52 -7.96
N GLN A 7 10.95 -17.50 -7.09
CA GLN A 7 10.28 -16.21 -7.29
C GLN A 7 10.78 -15.42 -8.52
N PHE A 8 12.01 -15.71 -8.96
CA PHE A 8 12.60 -15.16 -10.17
C PHE A 8 13.70 -16.08 -10.70
N GLU A 9 13.99 -15.95 -11.98
CA GLU A 9 15.03 -16.70 -12.69
C GLU A 9 16.20 -15.79 -13.10
N PHE A 10 17.42 -16.35 -13.16
CA PHE A 10 18.59 -15.64 -13.67
C PHE A 10 18.74 -15.83 -15.18
N LEU A 11 19.13 -14.78 -15.90
CA LEU A 11 19.34 -14.82 -17.36
C LEU A 11 20.85 -14.78 -17.71
N PRO A 12 21.36 -15.63 -18.63
CA PRO A 12 20.69 -16.72 -19.34
C PRO A 12 20.71 -18.07 -18.55
N ASN A 13 21.12 -18.05 -17.29
CA ASN A 13 21.30 -19.25 -16.47
C ASN A 13 19.97 -19.69 -15.83
N TYR A 14 19.05 -20.16 -16.66
CA TYR A 14 17.73 -20.65 -16.25
C TYR A 14 17.83 -21.86 -15.30
N GLY A 15 16.90 -21.97 -14.35
CA GLY A 15 16.82 -23.08 -13.38
C GLY A 15 17.82 -23.05 -12.23
N ASN A 16 18.80 -22.14 -12.23
CA ASN A 16 19.71 -21.96 -11.10
C ASN A 16 19.08 -21.08 -10.02
N ASN A 17 19.07 -21.55 -8.78
CA ASN A 17 18.57 -20.77 -7.63
C ASN A 17 19.60 -19.77 -7.10
N LYS A 18 20.82 -19.75 -7.66
CA LYS A 18 21.92 -18.87 -7.22
C LYS A 18 22.79 -18.46 -8.40
N GLN A 19 23.13 -17.18 -8.46
CA GLN A 19 24.12 -16.63 -9.38
C GLN A 19 25.24 -15.94 -8.60
N THR A 20 26.47 -16.37 -8.85
CA THR A 20 27.69 -15.81 -8.25
C THR A 20 28.51 -15.12 -9.33
N VAL A 21 29.02 -13.93 -9.04
CA VAL A 21 29.93 -13.19 -9.93
C VAL A 21 31.16 -12.82 -9.12
N SER A 22 32.32 -13.28 -9.55
CA SER A 22 33.60 -12.92 -8.95
C SER A 22 34.13 -11.64 -9.59
N ALA A 23 34.57 -10.70 -8.76
CA ALA A 23 35.11 -9.44 -9.22
C ALA A 23 36.32 -9.04 -8.38
N PHE A 24 37.43 -8.68 -9.03
CA PHE A 24 38.56 -8.05 -8.37
C PHE A 24 38.32 -6.56 -8.24
N ILE A 25 38.60 -6.02 -7.05
CA ILE A 25 38.41 -4.61 -6.68
C ILE A 25 39.75 -4.10 -6.13
N GLN A 26 40.27 -3.03 -6.75
CA GLN A 26 41.48 -2.36 -6.27
C GLN A 26 41.20 -1.54 -5.01
N ARG A 27 42.24 -1.24 -4.22
CA ARG A 27 42.11 -0.37 -3.03
C ARG A 27 41.49 0.97 -3.43
N GLU A 28 40.56 1.46 -2.61
CA GLU A 28 39.86 2.74 -2.79
C GLU A 28 39.09 2.87 -4.12
N ARG A 29 38.77 1.74 -4.77
CA ARG A 29 37.93 1.70 -5.96
C ARG A 29 36.64 0.94 -5.68
N SER A 30 35.60 1.27 -6.43
CA SER A 30 34.35 0.53 -6.45
C SER A 30 34.17 -0.18 -7.80
N ARG A 31 33.40 -1.25 -7.81
CA ARG A 31 33.04 -1.98 -9.02
C ARG A 31 31.58 -2.36 -8.99
N THR A 32 30.88 -2.11 -10.09
CA THR A 32 29.47 -2.47 -10.25
C THR A 32 29.35 -3.88 -10.81
N VAL A 33 28.54 -4.70 -10.15
CA VAL A 33 28.13 -6.02 -10.62
C VAL A 33 26.65 -5.96 -11.00
N ARG A 34 26.27 -6.64 -12.08
CA ARG A 34 24.90 -6.67 -12.58
C ARG A 34 24.39 -8.10 -12.61
N PHE A 35 23.19 -8.30 -12.08
CA PHE A 35 22.44 -9.56 -12.18
C PHE A 35 21.24 -9.31 -13.09
N LYS A 36 21.11 -10.10 -14.16
CA LYS A 36 19.92 -10.06 -15.01
C LYS A 36 18.94 -11.09 -14.47
N ILE A 37 17.80 -10.61 -14.01
CA ILE A 37 16.73 -11.44 -13.43
C ILE A 37 15.43 -11.25 -14.19
N ARG A 38 14.61 -12.29 -14.23
CA ARG A 38 13.23 -12.26 -14.72
C ARG A 38 12.31 -12.74 -13.59
N PRO A 39 11.46 -11.86 -13.03
CA PRO A 39 10.43 -12.28 -12.09
C PRO A 39 9.46 -13.26 -12.73
N THR A 40 9.02 -14.25 -11.95
CA THR A 40 8.06 -15.29 -12.39
C THR A 40 6.70 -15.15 -11.71
N GLN A 41 6.62 -14.37 -10.64
CA GLN A 41 5.40 -14.13 -9.87
C GLN A 41 5.22 -12.65 -9.56
N VAL A 42 3.96 -12.24 -9.38
CA VAL A 42 3.57 -10.89 -8.97
C VAL A 42 3.65 -10.76 -7.45
N GLY A 43 3.85 -9.54 -6.95
CA GLY A 43 3.91 -9.22 -5.53
C GLY A 43 5.30 -8.74 -5.06
N ALA A 44 5.52 -8.77 -3.75
CA ALA A 44 6.80 -8.38 -3.17
C ALA A 44 7.79 -9.55 -3.17
N ILE A 45 8.86 -9.43 -3.93
CA ILE A 45 9.96 -10.40 -4.04
C ILE A 45 11.15 -9.89 -3.24
N ASP A 46 11.73 -10.73 -2.40
CA ASP A 46 12.93 -10.38 -1.63
C ASP A 46 14.21 -10.74 -2.43
N LEU A 47 14.99 -9.71 -2.77
CA LEU A 47 16.27 -9.86 -3.46
C LEU A 47 17.41 -9.93 -2.44
N LYS A 48 17.91 -11.14 -2.18
CA LYS A 48 19.04 -11.38 -1.27
C LYS A 48 20.37 -11.38 -2.02
N ILE A 49 21.22 -10.41 -1.68
CA ILE A 49 22.53 -10.20 -2.30
C ILE A 49 23.60 -10.29 -1.22
N SER A 50 24.43 -11.33 -1.31
CA SER A 50 25.57 -11.51 -0.42
C SER A 50 26.87 -11.15 -1.14
N ALA A 51 27.73 -10.36 -0.49
CA ALA A 51 29.09 -10.07 -0.90
C ALA A 51 30.05 -10.78 0.05
N VAL A 52 30.93 -11.62 -0.49
CA VAL A 52 31.87 -12.42 0.32
C VAL A 52 33.29 -12.14 -0.16
N SER A 53 34.19 -11.88 0.78
CA SER A 53 35.64 -11.75 0.58
C SER A 53 36.37 -12.72 1.50
N PHE A 54 37.70 -12.79 1.40
CA PHE A 54 38.51 -13.63 2.29
C PHE A 54 38.39 -13.24 3.77
N LEU A 55 38.21 -11.94 4.06
CA LEU A 55 38.23 -11.41 5.44
C LEU A 55 36.84 -11.14 6.01
N ALA A 56 35.84 -10.88 5.16
CA ALA A 56 34.54 -10.40 5.57
C ALA A 56 33.43 -10.80 4.60
N SER A 57 32.21 -10.85 5.11
CA SER A 57 30.97 -11.04 4.34
C SER A 57 29.94 -10.01 4.75
N ASP A 58 29.14 -9.56 3.79
CA ASP A 58 28.01 -8.66 4.00
C ASP A 58 26.80 -9.14 3.19
N VAL A 59 25.59 -8.85 3.66
CA VAL A 59 24.33 -9.29 3.04
C VAL A 59 23.31 -8.17 3.05
N ILE A 60 22.73 -7.90 1.88
CA ILE A 60 21.63 -6.96 1.70
C ILE A 60 20.40 -7.72 1.21
N ILE A 61 19.24 -7.41 1.80
CA ILE A 61 17.94 -7.90 1.35
C ILE A 61 17.13 -6.68 0.88
N LYS A 62 16.70 -6.68 -0.38
CA LYS A 62 15.93 -5.58 -0.97
C LYS A 62 14.62 -6.08 -1.56
N LYS A 63 13.50 -5.45 -1.22
CA LYS A 63 12.19 -5.76 -1.80
C LYS A 63 12.05 -5.21 -3.21
N LEU A 64 11.63 -6.06 -4.14
CA LEU A 64 11.21 -5.73 -5.49
C LEU A 64 9.69 -5.90 -5.59
N LYS A 65 8.97 -4.80 -5.84
CA LYS A 65 7.53 -4.84 -6.10
C LYS A 65 7.30 -5.17 -7.57
N VAL A 66 6.79 -6.36 -7.83
CA VAL A 66 6.31 -6.79 -9.14
C VAL A 66 4.81 -6.58 -9.20
N VAL A 67 4.33 -5.99 -10.29
CA VAL A 67 2.92 -5.69 -10.52
C VAL A 67 2.47 -6.40 -11.79
N TYR A 68 1.16 -6.61 -11.92
CA TYR A 68 0.57 -7.07 -13.17
C TYR A 68 0.82 -6.07 -14.29
N GLU A 69 0.88 -6.58 -15.51
CA GLU A 69 0.87 -5.77 -16.72
C GLU A 69 -0.48 -5.09 -16.97
N GLY A 70 -0.50 -4.17 -17.93
CA GLY A 70 -1.72 -3.45 -18.33
C GLY A 70 -2.01 -2.23 -17.47
N THR A 71 -3.27 -1.81 -17.45
CA THR A 71 -3.74 -0.63 -16.70
C THR A 71 -4.81 -1.08 -15.70
N THR A 72 -4.64 -0.70 -14.43
CA THR A 72 -5.62 -1.00 -13.39
C THR A 72 -6.92 -0.24 -13.67
N VAL A 73 -8.02 -0.97 -13.76
CA VAL A 73 -9.37 -0.41 -13.89
C VAL A 73 -10.12 -0.68 -12.58
N TRP A 74 -10.64 0.37 -11.97
CA TRP A 74 -11.46 0.28 -10.77
C TRP A 74 -12.93 0.38 -11.18
N ASN A 75 -13.75 -0.57 -10.72
CA ASN A 75 -15.20 -0.46 -10.78
C ASN A 75 -15.74 -0.55 -9.35
N ASN A 76 -16.48 0.47 -8.94
CA ASN A 76 -17.08 0.56 -7.61
C ASN A 76 -18.60 0.59 -7.78
N GLU A 77 -19.29 -0.22 -6.98
CA GLU A 77 -20.75 -0.35 -7.00
C GLU A 77 -21.25 -0.33 -5.56
N ASP A 78 -22.16 0.59 -5.29
CA ASP A 78 -22.70 0.81 -3.95
C ASP A 78 -24.15 0.30 -3.85
N PHE A 79 -24.45 -0.37 -2.74
CA PHE A 79 -25.80 -0.85 -2.44
C PHE A 79 -26.25 -0.34 -1.08
N PHE A 80 -27.40 0.33 -1.05
CA PHE A 80 -28.10 0.58 0.20
C PHE A 80 -28.99 -0.62 0.53
N ILE A 81 -28.85 -1.19 1.73
CA ILE A 81 -29.66 -2.31 2.21
C ILE A 81 -30.45 -1.83 3.43
N SER A 82 -31.77 -2.04 3.42
CA SER A 82 -32.66 -1.63 4.50
C SER A 82 -33.49 -2.81 5.00
N GLY A 83 -33.57 -3.00 6.32
CA GLY A 83 -34.36 -4.07 6.92
C GLY A 83 -33.89 -5.47 6.52
N GLU A 84 -34.81 -6.34 6.14
CA GLU A 84 -34.54 -7.74 5.76
C GLU A 84 -34.31 -7.94 4.25
N GLU A 85 -33.93 -6.88 3.54
CA GLU A 85 -33.64 -6.96 2.10
C GLU A 85 -32.37 -7.76 1.80
N SER A 86 -32.40 -8.57 0.76
CA SER A 86 -31.23 -9.23 0.18
C SER A 86 -31.01 -8.75 -1.25
N LYS A 87 -29.78 -8.32 -1.56
CA LYS A 87 -29.38 -7.86 -2.90
C LYS A 87 -28.31 -8.78 -3.45
N ILE A 88 -28.53 -9.26 -4.68
CA ILE A 88 -27.56 -10.09 -5.41
C ILE A 88 -26.77 -9.18 -6.34
N TYR A 89 -25.45 -9.17 -6.17
CA TYR A 89 -24.54 -8.52 -7.10
C TYR A 89 -23.91 -9.53 -8.05
N ARG A 90 -23.89 -9.21 -9.35
CA ARG A 90 -23.21 -10.01 -10.38
C ARG A 90 -21.98 -9.26 -10.85
N LEU A 91 -20.81 -9.79 -10.48
CA LEU A 91 -19.54 -9.23 -10.90
C LEU A 91 -19.39 -9.34 -12.42
N SER A 92 -19.20 -8.20 -13.07
CA SER A 92 -18.94 -8.13 -14.52
C SER A 92 -17.45 -7.99 -14.76
N ILE A 93 -16.76 -9.11 -14.98
CA ILE A 93 -15.33 -9.12 -15.27
C ILE A 93 -15.12 -8.82 -16.76
N PRO A 94 -14.30 -7.83 -17.13
CA PRO A 94 -14.05 -7.50 -18.53
C PRO A 94 -13.28 -8.63 -19.24
N LEU A 95 -13.58 -8.86 -20.53
CA LEU A 95 -12.99 -9.97 -21.30
C LEU A 95 -11.47 -9.83 -21.50
N ASN A 96 -10.96 -8.61 -21.50
CA ASN A 96 -9.54 -8.28 -21.69
C ASN A 96 -8.76 -8.20 -20.35
N ILE A 97 -9.20 -8.92 -19.33
CA ILE A 97 -8.53 -8.96 -18.02
C ILE A 97 -7.20 -9.72 -18.08
N VAL A 98 -6.22 -9.24 -17.31
CA VAL A 98 -4.98 -9.98 -17.03
C VAL A 98 -5.28 -11.06 -16.00
N LEU A 99 -5.04 -12.33 -16.32
CA LEU A 99 -5.37 -13.45 -15.44
C LEU A 99 -4.68 -13.34 -14.07
N GLY A 100 -5.45 -13.50 -12.99
CA GLY A 100 -4.95 -13.40 -11.62
C GLY A 100 -4.84 -11.96 -11.10
N SER A 101 -5.09 -10.95 -11.94
CA SER A 101 -5.09 -9.54 -11.54
C SER A 101 -6.40 -9.09 -10.89
N GLU A 102 -7.43 -9.93 -10.92
CA GLU A 102 -8.71 -9.64 -10.28
C GLU A 102 -8.54 -9.39 -8.78
N HIS A 103 -9.16 -8.32 -8.31
CA HIS A 103 -9.21 -7.97 -6.90
C HIS A 103 -10.60 -7.45 -6.58
N ILE A 104 -11.25 -8.05 -5.58
CA ILE A 104 -12.60 -7.68 -5.15
C ILE A 104 -12.51 -7.33 -3.68
N GLU A 105 -12.96 -6.12 -3.35
CA GLU A 105 -13.11 -5.65 -1.98
C GLU A 105 -14.58 -5.38 -1.72
N ILE A 106 -15.10 -5.89 -0.60
CA ILE A 106 -16.48 -5.67 -0.16
C ILE A 106 -16.41 -4.99 1.20
N SER A 107 -17.05 -3.83 1.31
CA SER A 107 -17.20 -3.09 2.55
C SER A 107 -18.67 -2.94 2.88
N VAL A 108 -19.05 -3.23 4.13
CA VAL A 108 -20.41 -3.10 4.63
C VAL A 108 -20.39 -2.15 5.82
N MET A 109 -21.33 -1.21 5.82
CA MET A 109 -21.40 -0.13 6.79
C MET A 109 -22.83 0.02 7.28
N ASP A 110 -23.00 0.02 8.61
CA ASP A 110 -24.32 0.12 9.26
C ASP A 110 -24.90 1.54 9.23
N PHE A 111 -24.13 2.51 8.74
CA PHE A 111 -24.52 3.90 8.64
C PHE A 111 -23.98 4.51 7.35
N ILE A 112 -24.68 5.48 6.77
CA ILE A 112 -24.26 6.15 5.53
C ILE A 112 -22.91 6.87 5.72
N MET A 113 -22.66 7.43 6.91
CA MET A 113 -21.34 7.98 7.29
C MET A 113 -20.44 6.92 7.95
N GLY A 114 -20.77 5.63 7.85
CA GLY A 114 -20.08 4.53 8.50
C GLY A 114 -18.63 4.37 8.08
N SER A 115 -18.28 4.71 6.84
CA SER A 115 -16.89 4.71 6.33
C SER A 115 -16.06 5.73 7.09
N MET A 116 -16.57 6.95 7.19
CA MET A 116 -16.01 8.05 7.96
C MET A 116 -15.87 7.69 9.45
N LEU A 117 -16.87 6.99 10.00
CA LEU A 117 -16.89 6.64 11.43
C LEU A 117 -16.06 5.41 11.78
N ASN A 118 -15.96 4.41 10.91
CA ASN A 118 -15.02 3.32 11.09
C ASN A 118 -13.59 3.88 11.15
N LEU A 119 -13.25 4.85 10.28
CA LEU A 119 -11.95 5.52 10.34
C LEU A 119 -11.73 6.27 11.66
N ILE A 120 -12.78 6.88 12.23
CA ILE A 120 -12.69 7.58 13.53
C ILE A 120 -12.64 6.62 14.73
N ASN A 121 -13.46 5.57 14.72
CA ASN A 121 -13.66 4.66 15.86
C ASN A 121 -12.60 3.55 15.93
N SER A 122 -12.16 3.01 14.79
CA SER A 122 -11.04 2.07 14.73
C SER A 122 -9.72 2.78 15.01
N GLY A 123 -9.69 4.11 14.86
CA GLY A 123 -8.52 4.93 15.16
C GLY A 123 -7.35 4.69 14.22
N GLU A 124 -7.52 3.82 13.24
CA GLU A 124 -6.66 3.61 12.08
C GLU A 124 -7.06 4.67 11.04
N ASN A 125 -6.09 5.48 10.60
CA ASN A 125 -6.27 6.47 9.54
C ASN A 125 -7.13 7.71 9.86
N LEU A 126 -7.38 8.05 11.13
CA LEU A 126 -7.94 9.38 11.47
C LEU A 126 -7.08 10.53 10.92
N ASP A 127 -5.76 10.35 10.93
CA ASP A 127 -4.79 11.31 10.37
C ASP A 127 -4.89 11.43 8.82
N ASN A 128 -5.48 10.44 8.14
CA ASN A 128 -5.80 10.50 6.70
C ASN A 128 -7.19 11.09 6.43
N LEU A 129 -8.03 11.23 7.45
CA LEU A 129 -9.36 11.83 7.36
C LEU A 129 -9.34 13.32 7.72
N ILE A 130 -8.42 13.70 8.61
CA ILE A 130 -8.19 15.08 9.06
C ILE A 130 -6.88 15.58 8.45
N HIS A 131 -6.99 16.26 7.32
CA HIS A 131 -5.85 16.87 6.66
C HIS A 131 -5.75 18.36 7.01
N THR A 132 -4.54 18.84 7.25
CA THR A 132 -4.28 20.28 7.42
C THR A 132 -4.48 20.97 6.07
N PRO A 133 -5.34 22.01 5.97
CA PRO A 133 -5.53 22.73 4.72
C PRO A 133 -4.24 23.46 4.33
N TYR A 134 -3.89 23.43 3.04
CA TYR A 134 -2.74 24.14 2.48
C TYR A 134 -3.08 24.75 1.11
N GLY A 135 -2.53 25.93 0.83
CA GLY A 135 -2.66 26.60 -0.47
C GLY A 135 -3.77 27.66 -0.57
N CYS A 136 -4.23 27.92 -1.81
CA CYS A 136 -5.29 28.90 -2.13
C CYS A 136 -6.65 28.47 -1.56
N GLY A 137 -7.54 29.44 -1.29
CA GLY A 137 -8.81 29.21 -0.58
C GLY A 137 -9.69 28.07 -1.14
N GLU A 138 -9.69 27.85 -2.45
CA GLU A 138 -10.47 26.77 -3.10
C GLU A 138 -9.90 25.37 -2.81
N GLN A 139 -8.57 25.23 -2.78
CA GLN A 139 -7.90 23.98 -2.41
C GLN A 139 -8.01 23.72 -0.90
N ASN A 140 -7.96 24.78 -0.09
CA ASN A 140 -8.23 24.69 1.34
C ASN A 140 -9.66 24.20 1.64
N MET A 141 -10.65 24.62 0.85
CA MET A 141 -12.04 24.24 1.08
C MET A 141 -12.27 22.75 0.83
N PHE A 142 -11.58 22.17 -0.17
CA PHE A 142 -11.65 20.74 -0.47
C PHE A 142 -11.24 19.87 0.74
N THR A 143 -10.23 20.31 1.47
CA THR A 143 -9.73 19.63 2.67
C THR A 143 -10.52 20.00 3.94
N MET A 144 -11.01 21.23 4.04
CA MET A 144 -11.69 21.75 5.24
C MET A 144 -13.13 21.23 5.39
N VAL A 145 -13.86 21.07 4.29
CA VAL A 145 -15.28 20.65 4.33
C VAL A 145 -15.46 19.24 4.94
N PRO A 146 -14.68 18.21 4.53
CA PRO A 146 -14.74 16.90 5.18
C PRO A 146 -14.44 16.95 6.68
N ASN A 147 -13.38 17.67 7.09
CA ASN A 147 -13.01 17.83 8.50
C ASN A 147 -14.14 18.47 9.32
N LEU A 148 -14.79 19.51 8.80
CA LEU A 148 -15.91 20.18 9.47
C LEU A 148 -17.12 19.24 9.60
N MET A 149 -17.39 18.40 8.59
CA MET A 149 -18.48 17.41 8.66
C MET A 149 -18.18 16.32 9.70
N VAL A 150 -16.93 15.88 9.84
CA VAL A 150 -16.49 14.97 10.93
C VAL A 150 -16.80 15.60 12.28
N LEU A 151 -16.36 16.85 12.48
CA LEU A 151 -16.53 17.57 13.73
C LEU A 151 -18.00 17.77 14.08
N LYS A 152 -18.84 18.17 13.10
CA LYS A 152 -20.28 18.33 13.31
C LYS A 152 -20.95 17.01 13.71
N TYR A 153 -20.59 15.91 13.06
CA TYR A 153 -21.11 14.60 13.44
C TYR A 153 -20.69 14.21 14.86
N LEU A 154 -19.41 14.39 15.18
CA LEU A 154 -18.88 14.06 16.51
C LEU A 154 -19.42 14.97 17.60
N GLN A 155 -19.86 16.19 17.30
CA GLN A 155 -20.56 17.05 18.26
C GLN A 155 -22.03 16.63 18.44
N SER A 156 -22.67 16.12 17.38
CA SER A 156 -24.07 15.66 17.41
C SER A 156 -24.25 14.29 18.06
N THR A 157 -23.18 13.50 18.12
CA THR A 157 -23.12 12.23 18.84
C THR A 157 -22.27 12.45 20.08
N ASP A 158 -22.59 11.89 21.24
CA ASP A 158 -21.81 12.12 22.49
C ASP A 158 -20.34 11.57 22.45
N ASN A 159 -19.83 11.25 21.26
CA ASN A 159 -18.50 10.75 20.98
C ASN A 159 -17.42 11.86 20.80
N ALA A 160 -17.80 13.15 20.84
CA ALA A 160 -16.91 14.30 20.70
C ALA A 160 -15.63 14.19 21.53
N ASN A 161 -15.77 13.75 22.79
CA ASN A 161 -14.67 13.78 23.75
C ASN A 161 -13.59 12.72 23.50
N LYS A 162 -13.88 11.59 22.84
CA LYS A 162 -12.86 10.55 22.59
C LYS A 162 -12.01 10.85 21.36
N ALA A 163 -12.64 11.27 20.27
CA ALA A 163 -11.94 11.56 19.01
C ALA A 163 -11.14 12.86 19.06
N LEU A 164 -11.67 13.91 19.72
CA LEU A 164 -10.99 15.20 19.86
C LEU A 164 -9.70 15.07 20.68
N ASN A 165 -9.73 14.32 21.79
CA ASN A 165 -8.53 14.07 22.60
C ASN A 165 -7.44 13.29 21.85
N LYS A 166 -7.81 12.44 20.89
CA LYS A 166 -6.85 11.69 20.06
C LYS A 166 -6.24 12.56 18.94
N ALA A 167 -7.07 13.36 18.26
CA ALA A 167 -6.61 14.28 17.22
C ALA A 167 -5.72 15.40 17.79
N LEU A 168 -6.07 15.98 18.94
CA LEU A 168 -5.25 17.01 19.59
C LEU A 168 -3.86 16.50 19.99
N ASN A 169 -3.74 15.22 20.36
CA ASN A 169 -2.45 14.61 20.69
C ASN A 169 -1.56 14.34 19.46
N ASN A 170 -2.14 14.16 18.27
CA ASN A 170 -1.39 13.92 17.03
C ASN A 170 -1.09 15.19 16.23
N SER A 171 -1.91 16.25 16.32
CA SER A 171 -1.83 17.41 15.42
C SER A 171 -1.17 18.66 16.01
N TYR A 172 -0.86 18.70 17.31
CA TYR A 172 -0.33 19.89 17.99
C TYR A 172 1.11 19.76 18.51
N LEU A 173 1.81 18.66 18.24
CA LEU A 173 3.21 18.48 18.69
C LEU A 173 4.28 18.78 17.62
N ASP A 174 3.92 19.18 16.40
CA ASP A 174 4.88 19.51 15.33
C ASP A 174 5.04 21.03 15.07
N PHE A 175 4.67 21.88 16.04
CA PHE A 175 4.92 23.33 15.97
C PHE A 175 5.80 23.91 17.10
N PHE A 176 6.62 23.07 17.75
CA PHE A 176 7.85 23.51 18.43
C PHE A 176 8.96 22.49 18.29
#